data_AF-A0A317YJM5-F1
#
_entry.id   AF-A0A317YJM5-F1
#
_cell.length_a   1.000
_cell.length_b   1.000
_cell.length_c   1.000
_cell.angle_alpha   90.00
_cell.angle_beta   90.00
_cell.angle_gamma   90.00
#
_symmetry.space_group_name_H-M   'P 1'
#
loop_
_entity.id
_entity.type
_entity.pdbx_description
1 polymer ?
#
loop_
_entity_poly.entity_id
_entity_poly.type
_entity_poly.pdbx_seq_one_letter_code
_entity_poly.pdbx_strand_id
1 'polypeptide(L)'
;MEATLLILPIFAFQAWYRKGMVKTALKNYSSAIHDLEVALSQEVTSSGKSNIEQELKLILEKHESVNEAGTSNCDSKDRDLPLAGQPHKIVIESISTPNKGRGMISTDDIPPASLIHVEDPLAAV
;
A
#
# COMPACT_ATOMS: atom_id res chain seq x y z
N MET A 1 -7.61 -36.58 15.64
CA MET A 1 -8.27 -35.54 14.82
C MET A 1 -7.19 -34.54 14.48
N GLU A 2 -6.48 -34.79 13.39
CA GLU A 2 -5.42 -33.89 12.91
C GLU A 2 -6.09 -32.70 12.27
N ALA A 3 -6.05 -31.54 12.93
CA ALA A 3 -6.42 -30.28 12.32
C ALA A 3 -5.31 -29.90 11.34
N THR A 4 -5.33 -30.50 10.15
CA THR A 4 -4.56 -30.00 9.02
C THR A 4 -4.95 -28.55 8.84
N LEU A 5 -4.04 -27.64 9.19
CA LEU A 5 -4.15 -26.20 9.03
C LEU A 5 -4.29 -25.92 7.53
N LEU A 6 -5.50 -26.10 7.00
CA LEU A 6 -5.90 -25.65 5.69
C LEU A 6 -5.76 -24.13 5.75
N ILE A 7 -4.63 -23.61 5.28
CA ILE A 7 -4.59 -22.24 4.77
C ILE A 7 -5.64 -22.25 3.67
N LEU A 8 -6.86 -21.81 4.00
CA LEU A 8 -7.99 -21.90 3.08
C LEU A 8 -7.56 -21.24 1.76
N PRO A 9 -7.83 -21.85 0.59
CA PRO A 9 -7.51 -21.26 -0.71
C PRO A 9 -7.97 -19.80 -0.84
N ILE A 10 -9.05 -19.42 -0.14
CA ILE A 10 -9.56 -18.06 -0.01
C ILE A 10 -8.51 -17.09 0.57
N PHE A 11 -7.78 -17.50 1.60
CA PHE A 11 -6.72 -16.67 2.19
C PHE A 11 -5.51 -16.53 1.26
N ALA A 12 -5.18 -17.60 0.53
CA ALA A 12 -4.09 -17.57 -0.45
C ALA A 12 -4.42 -16.60 -1.61
N PHE A 13 -5.62 -16.73 -2.17
CA PHE A 13 -6.17 -15.80 -3.17
C PHE A 13 -6.10 -14.34 -2.71
N GLN A 14 -6.69 -14.05 -1.54
CA GLN A 14 -6.77 -12.68 -1.01
C GLN A 14 -5.39 -12.08 -0.77
N ALA A 15 -4.41 -12.88 -0.34
CA ALA A 15 -3.05 -12.43 -0.13
C ALA A 15 -2.39 -12.01 -1.45
N TRP A 16 -2.49 -12.84 -2.49
CA TRP A 16 -1.95 -12.52 -3.82
C TRP A 16 -2.63 -11.30 -4.43
N TYR A 17 -3.96 -11.21 -4.33
CA TYR A 17 -4.72 -10.06 -4.82
C TYR A 17 -4.26 -8.77 -4.15
N ARG A 18 -4.23 -8.72 -2.81
CA ARG A 18 -3.80 -7.53 -2.05
C ARG A 18 -2.37 -7.13 -2.39
N LYS A 19 -1.47 -8.11 -2.50
CA LYS A 19 -0.06 -7.88 -2.87
C LYS A 19 0.06 -7.26 -4.26
N GLY A 20 -0.70 -7.76 -5.24
CA GLY A 20 -0.80 -7.18 -6.58
C GLY A 20 -1.29 -5.73 -6.55
N MET A 21 -2.38 -5.46 -5.82
CA MET A 21 -2.92 -4.09 -5.70
C MET A 21 -1.94 -3.10 -5.08
N VAL A 22 -1.18 -3.50 -4.06
CA VAL A 22 -0.12 -2.65 -3.47
C VAL A 22 0.97 -2.34 -4.50
N LYS A 23 1.40 -3.33 -5.29
CA LYS A 23 2.39 -3.11 -6.35
C LYS A 23 1.86 -2.22 -7.47
N THR A 24 0.58 -2.33 -7.82
CA THR A 24 -0.09 -1.41 -8.75
C THR A 24 -0.02 0.02 -8.24
N ALA A 25 -0.32 0.25 -6.97
CA ALA A 25 -0.22 1.58 -6.35
C ALA A 25 1.22 2.13 -6.37
N LEU A 26 2.22 1.26 -6.26
CA LEU A 26 3.64 1.60 -6.38
C LEU A 26 4.13 1.71 -7.84
N LYS A 27 3.23 1.62 -8.83
CA LYS A 27 3.53 1.63 -10.29
C LYS A 27 4.50 0.53 -10.74
N ASN A 28 4.68 -0.53 -9.93
CA ASN A 28 5.44 -1.71 -10.33
C ASN A 28 4.53 -2.68 -11.08
N TYR A 29 4.11 -2.27 -12.28
CA TYR A 29 3.03 -2.94 -13.01
C TYR A 29 3.39 -4.37 -13.42
N SER A 30 4.61 -4.64 -13.90
CA SER A 30 5.00 -6.01 -14.28
C SER A 30 4.90 -6.99 -13.10
N SER A 31 5.34 -6.57 -11.91
CA SER A 31 5.25 -7.40 -10.71
C SER A 31 3.83 -7.49 -10.15
N ALA A 32 2.99 -6.49 -10.41
CA ALA A 32 1.58 -6.48 -10.00
C ALA A 32 0.76 -7.44 -10.86
N ILE A 33 0.96 -7.43 -12.18
CA ILE A 33 0.29 -8.31 -13.14
C ILE A 33 0.50 -9.77 -12.75
N HIS A 34 1.75 -10.17 -12.50
CA HIS A 34 2.06 -11.54 -12.08
C HIS A 34 1.35 -11.93 -10.77
N ASP A 35 1.34 -11.06 -9.75
CA ASP A 35 0.64 -11.37 -8.49
C ASP A 35 -0.89 -11.49 -8.70
N LEU A 36 -1.48 -10.68 -9.60
CA LEU A 36 -2.89 -10.73 -9.94
C LEU A 36 -3.28 -11.93 -10.81
N GLU A 37 -2.40 -12.41 -11.69
CA GLU A 37 -2.59 -13.66 -12.44
C GLU A 37 -2.63 -14.88 -11.52
N VAL A 38 -1.73 -14.92 -10.53
CA VAL A 38 -1.74 -15.95 -9.49
C VAL A 38 -3.05 -15.88 -8.69
N ALA A 39 -3.49 -14.68 -8.29
CA ALA A 39 -4.78 -14.50 -7.64
C ALA A 39 -5.93 -15.01 -8.53
N LEU A 40 -5.97 -14.63 -9.80
CA LEU A 40 -7.00 -15.06 -10.75
C LEU A 40 -7.10 -16.59 -10.85
N SER A 41 -5.95 -17.29 -10.89
CA SER A 41 -5.92 -18.76 -10.94
C SER A 41 -6.48 -19.44 -9.69
N GLN A 42 -6.46 -18.77 -8.54
CA GLN A 42 -6.89 -19.30 -7.25
C GLN A 42 -8.31 -18.87 -6.87
N GLU A 43 -8.85 -17.83 -7.52
CA GLU A 43 -10.21 -17.38 -7.30
C GLU A 43 -11.21 -18.43 -7.79
N VAL A 44 -12.23 -18.72 -6.99
CA VAL A 44 -13.21 -19.78 -7.29
C VAL A 44 -14.53 -19.23 -7.80
N THR A 45 -14.83 -17.95 -7.55
CA THR A 45 -16.09 -17.34 -7.97
C THR A 45 -15.96 -16.70 -9.36
N SER A 46 -16.98 -16.84 -10.20
CA SER A 46 -17.01 -16.21 -11.53
C SER A 46 -16.98 -14.68 -11.44
N SER A 47 -17.69 -14.11 -10.46
CA SER A 47 -17.68 -12.67 -10.18
C SER A 47 -16.29 -12.19 -9.76
N GLY A 48 -15.61 -12.90 -8.85
CA GLY A 48 -14.26 -12.55 -8.42
C GLY A 48 -13.26 -12.57 -9.58
N LYS A 49 -13.33 -13.60 -10.44
CA LYS A 49 -12.50 -13.68 -11.65
C LYS A 49 -12.73 -12.50 -12.58
N SER A 50 -13.99 -12.20 -12.88
CA SER A 50 -14.35 -11.08 -13.77
C SER A 50 -13.83 -9.73 -13.23
N ASN A 51 -13.94 -9.52 -11.92
CA ASN A 51 -13.41 -8.31 -11.28
C ASN A 51 -11.88 -8.20 -11.47
N ILE A 52 -11.16 -9.31 -11.30
CA ILE A 52 -9.69 -9.32 -11.44
C ILE A 52 -9.25 -9.13 -12.89
N GLU A 53 -9.97 -9.73 -13.84
CA GLU A 53 -9.72 -9.53 -15.26
C GLU A 53 -9.89 -8.06 -15.68
N GLN A 54 -10.91 -7.38 -15.14
CA GLN A 54 -11.12 -5.95 -15.37
C GLN A 54 -9.98 -5.10 -14.79
N GLU A 55 -9.54 -5.39 -13.56
CA GLU A 55 -8.39 -4.72 -12.94
C GLU A 55 -7.10 -4.96 -13.74
N LEU A 56 -6.84 -6.20 -14.16
CA LEU A 56 -5.69 -6.55 -15.01
C LEU A 56 -5.69 -5.76 -16.32
N LYS A 57 -6.84 -5.64 -16.98
CA LYS A 57 -6.99 -4.85 -18.20
C LYS A 57 -6.61 -3.38 -17.98
N LEU A 58 -7.14 -2.76 -16.92
CA LEU A 58 -6.83 -1.37 -16.57
C LEU A 58 -5.34 -1.17 -16.25
N ILE A 59 -4.70 -2.15 -15.61
CA ILE A 59 -3.28 -2.11 -15.29
C ILE A 59 -2.42 -2.26 -16.54
N LEU A 60 -2.79 -3.14 -17.46
CA LEU A 60 -2.09 -3.32 -18.75
C LEU A 60 -2.15 -2.04 -19.59
N GLU A 61 -3.31 -1.42 -19.72
CA GLU A 61 -3.48 -0.13 -20.40
C GLU A 61 -2.57 0.96 -19.79
N LYS A 62 -2.49 1.01 -18.46
CA LYS A 62 -1.58 1.94 -17.75
C LYS A 62 -0.10 1.59 -17.99
N HIS A 63 0.27 0.32 -17.99
CA HIS A 63 1.64 -0.12 -18.22
C HIS A 63 2.12 0.21 -19.63
N GLU A 64 1.27 0.02 -20.64
CA GLU A 64 1.56 0.39 -22.03
C GLU A 64 1.78 1.91 -22.18
N SER A 65 0.93 2.73 -21.54
CA SER A 65 1.09 4.20 -21.56
C SER A 65 2.40 4.69 -20.94
N VAL A 66 2.96 3.93 -19.99
CA VAL A 66 4.25 4.26 -19.36
C VAL A 66 5.43 3.81 -20.22
N ASN A 67 5.29 2.71 -20.97
CA ASN A 67 6.36 2.20 -21.82
C ASN A 67 6.57 3.05 -23.09
N GLU A 68 5.53 3.71 -23.61
CA GLU A 68 5.68 4.67 -24.72
C GLU A 68 6.45 5.95 -24.33
N ALA A 69 6.49 6.29 -23.03
CA ALA A 69 7.19 7.46 -22.51
C ALA A 69 8.67 7.20 -22.15
N GLY A 70 9.19 6.01 -22.43
CA GLY A 70 10.60 5.67 -22.26
C GLY A 70 10.86 4.68 -21.13
N THR A 71 11.65 3.68 -21.44
CA THR A 71 12.20 2.69 -20.52
C THR A 71 12.79 3.37 -19.29
N SER A 72 12.11 3.22 -18.15
CA SER A 72 12.72 3.46 -16.85
C SER A 72 12.79 2.13 -16.12
N ASN A 73 13.91 1.43 -16.28
CA ASN A 73 14.36 0.47 -15.28
C ASN A 73 14.33 1.20 -13.93
N CYS A 74 13.44 0.76 -13.02
CA CYS A 74 13.48 1.22 -11.64
C CYS A 74 14.59 0.48 -10.91
N ASP A 75 15.85 0.82 -11.22
CA ASP A 75 16.87 0.79 -10.19
C ASP A 75 16.46 1.85 -9.16
N SER A 76 16.20 1.41 -7.94
CA SER A 76 15.86 2.26 -6.82
C SER A 76 17.00 3.24 -6.55
N LYS A 77 16.94 4.41 -7.18
CA LYS A 77 17.59 5.62 -6.68
C LYS A 77 16.58 6.74 -6.70
N ASP A 78 16.02 6.92 -5.52
CA ASP A 78 15.37 8.11 -4.99
C ASP A 78 15.92 9.37 -5.67
N ARG A 79 15.11 10.00 -6.51
CA ARG A 79 15.40 11.30 -7.11
C ARG A 79 14.11 12.12 -7.08
N ASP A 80 14.16 13.12 -6.22
CA ASP A 80 13.18 14.16 -5.94
C ASP A 80 12.48 14.69 -7.20
N LEU A 81 11.15 14.72 -7.20
CA LEU A 81 10.36 15.51 -8.15
C LEU A 81 9.89 16.82 -7.48
N PRO A 82 10.06 17.98 -8.12
CA PRO A 82 9.68 19.27 -7.56
C PRO A 82 8.19 19.52 -7.82
N LEU A 83 7.35 19.35 -6.79
CA LEU A 83 5.98 19.84 -6.84
C LEU A 83 5.89 21.19 -6.13
N ALA A 84 5.50 22.20 -6.90
CA ALA A 84 5.33 23.58 -6.48
C ALA A 84 4.31 23.69 -5.34
N GLY A 85 4.75 24.34 -4.25
CA GLY A 85 4.01 24.53 -3.00
C GLY A 85 4.89 24.05 -1.86
N GLN A 86 5.49 24.97 -1.11
CA GLN A 86 6.45 24.71 -0.01
C GLN A 86 6.14 23.39 0.72
N PRO A 87 6.85 22.30 0.43
CA PRO A 87 6.69 21.08 1.20
C PRO A 87 7.37 21.36 2.54
N HIS A 88 6.58 21.46 3.60
CA HIS A 88 7.14 21.36 4.94
C HIS A 88 7.71 19.95 5.02
N LYS A 89 9.03 19.85 4.94
CA LYS A 89 9.78 18.59 4.91
C LYS A 89 9.68 17.95 6.28
N ILE A 90 8.58 17.24 6.54
CA ILE A 90 8.41 16.48 7.77
C ILE A 90 9.23 15.20 7.60
N VAL A 91 10.33 15.09 8.37
CA VAL A 91 11.21 13.92 8.37
C VAL A 91 10.72 12.96 9.45
N ILE A 92 10.10 11.85 9.02
CA ILE A 92 9.67 10.76 9.91
C ILE A 92 10.70 9.64 9.84
N GLU A 93 11.23 9.24 10.99
CA GLU A 93 12.18 8.13 11.10
C GLU A 93 11.50 6.93 11.77
N SER A 94 11.69 5.73 11.21
CA SER A 94 11.21 4.49 11.84
C SER A 94 12.25 3.96 12.80
N ILE A 95 11.96 3.99 14.10
CA ILE A 95 12.87 3.49 15.14
C ILE A 95 12.27 2.23 15.76
N SER A 96 13.10 1.20 15.93
CA SER A 96 12.75 -0.01 16.66
C SER A 96 13.38 0.06 18.06
N THR A 97 12.56 0.10 19.10
CA THR A 97 13.04 -0.01 20.48
C THR A 97 12.91 -1.45 20.96
N PRO A 98 13.89 -2.02 21.68
CA PRO A 98 13.88 -3.45 22.04
C PRO A 98 12.67 -3.91 22.88
N ASN A 99 11.99 -2.99 23.56
CA ASN A 99 10.92 -3.24 24.52
C ASN A 99 9.52 -2.81 24.04
N LYS A 100 9.41 -2.15 22.89
CA LYS A 100 8.13 -1.67 22.34
C LYS A 100 8.23 -1.75 20.82
N GLY A 101 7.26 -2.40 20.18
CA GLY A 101 7.27 -2.68 18.74
C GLY A 101 7.39 -1.43 17.84
N ARG A 102 7.29 -1.63 16.53
CA ARG A 102 7.54 -0.59 15.52
C ARG A 102 6.64 0.65 15.74
N GLY A 103 7.25 1.80 16.02
CA GLY A 103 6.58 3.10 16.14
C GLY A 103 7.05 4.09 15.07
N MET A 104 6.31 5.17 14.88
CA MET A 104 6.71 6.31 14.03
C MET A 104 6.98 7.50 14.94
N ILE A 105 8.11 8.19 14.73
CA ILE A 105 8.44 9.41 15.47
C ILE A 105 8.81 10.51 14.47
N SER A 106 8.27 11.71 14.71
CA SER A 106 8.68 12.92 13.99
C SER A 106 9.95 13.45 14.64
N THR A 107 10.91 13.90 13.82
CA THR A 107 12.12 14.57 14.32
C THR A 107 11.93 16.08 14.52
N ASP A 108 10.83 16.63 14.01
CA ASP A 108 10.44 18.02 14.21
C ASP A 108 9.72 18.22 15.55
N ASP A 109 10.08 19.28 16.28
CA ASP A 109 9.35 19.75 17.45
C ASP A 109 7.94 20.16 17.03
N ILE A 110 6.93 19.38 17.41
CA ILE A 110 5.53 19.74 17.22
C ILE A 110 5.26 20.94 18.15
N PRO A 111 4.89 22.11 17.63
CA PRO A 111 4.57 23.26 18.47
C PRO A 111 3.44 22.87 19.44
N PRO A 112 3.50 23.25 20.73
CA PRO A 112 2.50 22.87 21.73
C PRO A 112 1.06 23.34 21.43
N ALA A 113 0.85 24.10 20.35
CA ALA A 113 -0.44 24.63 19.92
C ALA A 113 -1.26 23.68 19.01
N SER A 114 -0.75 22.50 18.62
CA SER A 114 -1.50 21.59 17.74
C SER A 114 -2.54 20.71 18.45
N LEU A 115 -2.68 20.81 19.78
CA LEU A 115 -3.70 20.10 20.54
C LEU A 115 -4.91 21.02 20.78
N ILE A 116 -5.86 21.05 19.85
CA ILE A 116 -7.19 21.63 20.11
C ILE A 116 -8.14 20.48 20.43
N HIS A 117 -8.00 19.91 21.63
CA HIS A 117 -9.11 19.21 22.25
C HIS A 117 -9.30 19.80 23.64
N VAL A 118 -10.17 20.80 23.72
CA VAL A 118 -10.72 21.27 24.98
C VAL A 118 -11.93 20.38 25.23
N GLU A 119 -11.82 19.44 26.17
CA GLU A 119 -13.03 18.85 26.75
C GLU A 119 -13.65 19.90 27.66
N ASP A 120 -14.90 20.31 27.35
CA ASP A 120 -15.69 21.12 28.26
C ASP A 120 -15.84 20.35 29.58
N PRO A 121 -15.47 20.93 30.74
CA PRO A 121 -15.80 20.29 32.01
C PRO A 121 -17.32 20.25 32.10
N LEU A 122 -17.90 19.04 32.01
CA LEU A 122 -19.28 18.82 32.40
C LEU A 122 -19.43 19.39 33.81
N ALA A 123 -20.16 20.50 33.91
CA ALA A 123 -20.46 21.14 35.17
C ALA A 123 -21.09 20.07 36.09
N ALA A 124 -20.41 19.77 37.19
CA ALA A 124 -21.01 19.06 38.29
C ALA A 124 -22.14 19.94 38.84
N VAL A 125 -23.38 19.45 38.77
CA VAL A 125 -24.50 19.91 39.59
C VAL A 125 -24.89 18.76 40.50
#